data_AF-A0A0P0NH86-F1
#
_entry.id   AF-A0A0P0NH86-F1
#
_cell.length_a   1.000
_cell.length_b   1.000
_cell.length_c   1.000
_cell.angle_alpha   90.00
_cell.angle_beta   90.00
_cell.angle_gamma   90.00
#
_symmetry.space_group_name_H-M   'P 1'
#
loop_
_entity.id
_entity.type
_entity.pdbx_description
1 polymer ?
#
loop_
_entity_poly.entity_id
_entity_poly.type
_entity_poly.pdbx_seq_one_letter_code
_entity_poly.pdbx_strand_id
1 'polypeptide(L)' 'MHLYGSWQNYNVTQAGKHLSKVSVMTYLAQPEFWFETFQNWQSEFLSVASIVVLTIYLRQKGSPESKPVDAAHWETGK' A
#
# COMPACT_ATOMS: atom_id res chain seq x y z
N MET A 1 -4.87 1.25 -18.39
CA MET A 1 -3.89 0.50 -19.21
C MET A 1 -2.48 0.99 -18.87
N HIS A 2 -1.88 0.48 -17.79
CA HIS A 2 -0.56 0.94 -17.30
C HIS A 2 0.58 0.42 -18.19
N LEU A 3 0.59 -0.87 -18.50
CA LEU A 3 1.61 -1.53 -19.34
C LEU A 3 1.80 -0.87 -20.71
N TYR A 4 0.70 -0.59 -21.43
CA TYR A 4 0.78 0.00 -22.78
C TYR A 4 1.34 1.42 -22.75
N GLY A 5 0.93 2.22 -21.76
CA GLY A 5 1.44 3.59 -21.57
C GLY A 5 2.93 3.60 -21.23
N SER A 6 3.36 2.77 -20.27
CA SER A 6 4.77 2.68 -19.88
C SER A 6 5.65 2.15 -21.03
N TRP A 7 5.17 1.13 -21.78
CA TRP A 7 5.89 0.62 -22.96
C TRP A 7 6.04 1.67 -24.06
N GLN A 8 4.98 2.43 -24.34
CA GLN A 8 5.03 3.50 -25.34
C GLN A 8 6.02 4.59 -24.91
N ASN A 9 5.98 5.00 -23.64
CA ASN A 9 6.90 6.00 -23.09
C ASN A 9 8.37 5.52 -23.11
N TYR A 10 8.59 4.25 -22.80
CA TYR A 10 9.91 3.62 -22.90
C TYR A 10 10.43 3.69 -24.34
N ASN A 11 9.60 3.35 -25.33
CA ASN A 11 9.99 3.42 -26.74
C ASN A 11 10.21 4.86 -27.25
N VAL A 12 9.47 5.84 -26.74
CA VAL A 12 9.71 7.27 -27.03
C VAL A 12 11.09 7.68 -26.48
N THR A 13 11.41 7.27 -25.26
CA THR A 13 12.73 7.51 -24.64
C THR A 13 13.85 6.85 -25.44
N GLN A 14 13.66 5.61 -25.90
CA GLN A 14 14.62 4.88 -26.73
C GLN A 14 14.84 5.59 -28.08
N ALA A 15 13.79 6.12 -28.70
CA ALA A 15 13.90 6.87 -29.94
C ALA A 15 14.75 8.14 -29.76
N GLY A 16 14.60 8.87 -28.64
CA GLY A 16 15.46 10.00 -28.29
C GLY A 16 16.94 9.62 -28.08
N LYS A 17 17.19 8.37 -27.66
CA LYS A 17 18.53 7.78 -27.52
C LYS A 17 19.07 7.15 -28.82
N HIS A 18 18.36 7.25 -29.95
CA HIS A 18 18.68 6.60 -31.22
C HIS A 18 18.76 5.06 -31.14
N LEU A 19 18.06 4.47 -30.16
CA LEU A 19 17.96 3.02 -29.99
C LEU A 19 16.70 2.48 -30.69
N SER A 20 16.76 1.21 -31.10
CA SER A 20 15.61 0.53 -31.70
C SER A 20 14.46 0.35 -30.70
N LYS A 21 13.23 0.40 -31.20
CA LYS A 21 12.04 0.09 -30.41
C LYS A 21 12.07 -1.34 -29.92
N VAL A 22 11.63 -1.56 -28.69
CA VAL A 22 11.49 -2.88 -28.10
C VAL A 22 10.04 -3.36 -28.22
N SER A 23 9.86 -4.66 -28.41
CA SER A 23 8.54 -5.29 -28.34
C SER A 23 7.98 -5.26 -26.92
N VAL A 24 6.68 -5.43 -26.76
CA VAL A 24 6.04 -5.51 -25.44
C VAL A 24 6.61 -6.67 -24.62
N MET A 25 6.86 -7.84 -25.24
CA MET A 25 7.44 -9.00 -24.56
C MET A 25 8.86 -8.72 -24.06
N THR A 26 9.66 -8.00 -24.85
CA THR A 26 11.00 -7.57 -24.45
C THR A 26 10.95 -6.57 -23.30
N TYR A 27 9.96 -5.67 -23.30
CA TYR A 27 9.76 -4.68 -22.25
C TYR A 27 9.37 -5.29 -20.90
N LEU A 28 8.58 -6.37 -20.89
CA LEU A 28 8.25 -7.11 -19.66
C LEU A 28 9.48 -7.74 -18.97
N ALA A 29 10.56 -7.97 -19.71
CA ALA A 29 11.82 -8.44 -19.16
C ALA A 29 12.77 -7.29 -18.73
N GLN A 30 12.40 -6.02 -18.95
CA GLN A 30 13.23 -4.89 -18.57
C GLN A 30 13.06 -4.54 -17.08
N PRO A 31 14.14 -4.14 -16.38
CA PRO A 31 14.08 -3.72 -14.98
C PRO A 31 13.10 -2.56 -14.73
N GLU A 32 13.00 -1.62 -15.65
CA GLU A 32 12.14 -0.42 -15.53
C GLU A 32 10.67 -0.79 -15.33
N PHE A 33 10.18 -1.79 -16.07
CA PHE A 33 8.80 -2.28 -15.92
C PHE A 33 8.54 -2.79 -14.50
N TRP A 34 9.47 -3.60 -13.98
CA TRP A 34 9.35 -4.15 -12.63
C TRP A 34 9.51 -3.08 -11.57
N PHE A 35 10.41 -2.12 -11.75
CA PHE A 35 10.58 -1.00 -10.84
C PHE A 35 9.28 -0.18 -10.71
N GLU A 36 8.67 0.23 -11.83
CA GLU A 36 7.39 0.94 -11.82
C GLU A 36 6.28 0.10 -11.16
N THR A 37 6.23 -1.20 -11.45
CA THR A 37 5.25 -2.13 -10.88
C THR A 37 5.41 -2.28 -9.36
N PHE A 38 6.65 -2.45 -8.89
CA PHE A 38 6.96 -2.57 -7.46
C PHE A 38 6.76 -1.26 -6.70
N GLN A 39 7.02 -0.10 -7.33
CA GLN A 39 6.71 1.20 -6.74
C GLN A 39 5.19 1.39 -6.56
N ASN A 40 4.39 1.05 -7.56
CA ASN A 40 2.92 1.09 -7.43
C ASN A 40 2.45 0.16 -6.31
N TRP A 41 2.95 -1.08 -6.29
CA TRP A 41 2.58 -2.05 -5.27
C TRP A 41 3.04 -1.65 -3.85
N GLN A 42 4.22 -1.03 -3.72
CA GLN A 42 4.71 -0.47 -2.46
C GLN A 42 3.75 0.59 -1.92
N SER A 43 3.32 1.53 -2.77
CA SER A 43 2.38 2.59 -2.40
C SER A 43 1.02 2.03 -1.97
N GLU A 44 0.52 1.03 -2.70
CA GLU A 44 -0.72 0.34 -2.34
C GLU A 44 -0.59 -0.40 -1.00
N PHE A 45 0.51 -1.13 -0.78
CA PHE A 45 0.74 -1.82 0.50
C PHE A 45 0.80 -0.85 1.67
N LEU A 46 1.53 0.27 1.53
CA LEU A 46 1.61 1.30 2.56
C LEU A 46 0.23 1.90 2.84
N SER A 47 -0.56 2.17 1.82
CA SER A 47 -1.91 2.72 1.95
C SER A 47 -2.84 1.76 2.68
N VAL A 48 -2.86 0.48 2.28
CA VAL A 48 -3.67 -0.57 2.92
C VAL A 48 -3.24 -0.77 4.36
N ALA A 49 -1.94 -0.89 4.63
CA ALA A 49 -1.40 -1.03 5.98
C ALA A 49 -1.77 0.17 6.87
N SER A 50 -1.67 1.39 6.34
CA SER A 50 -2.03 2.62 7.06
C SER A 50 -3.52 2.63 7.43
N ILE A 51 -4.39 2.26 6.50
CA ILE A 51 -5.83 2.17 6.74
C ILE A 51 -6.14 1.10 7.81
N VAL A 52 -5.54 -0.09 7.72
CA VAL A 52 -5.73 -1.17 8.70
C VAL A 52 -5.28 -0.74 10.09
N VAL A 53 -4.07 -0.17 10.22
CA VAL A 53 -3.52 0.30 11.49
C VAL A 53 -4.37 1.43 12.08
N LEU A 54 -4.75 2.41 11.26
CA LEU A 54 -5.61 3.52 11.70
C LEU A 54 -6.99 3.03 12.16
N THR A 55 -7.57 2.05 11.44
CA THR A 55 -8.86 1.45 11.80
C THR A 55 -8.76 0.72 13.14
N ILE A 56 -7.69 -0.04 13.38
CA ILE A 56 -7.45 -0.71 14.67
C ILE A 56 -7.29 0.33 15.77
N TYR A 57 -6.46 1.35 15.57
CA TYR A 57 -6.20 2.39 16.55
C TYR A 57 -7.47 3.16 16.94
N LEU A 58 -8.28 3.58 15.95
CA LEU A 58 -9.55 4.26 16.20
C LEU A 58 -10.57 3.34 16.89
N ARG A 59 -10.62 2.05 16.51
CA ARG A 59 -11.47 1.07 17.18
C ARG A 59 -11.08 0.86 18.65
N GLN A 60 -9.79 0.83 18.96
CA GLN A 60 -9.30 0.70 20.33
C GLN A 60 -9.59 1.95 21.17
N LYS A 61 -9.43 3.15 20.60
CA LYS A 61 -9.75 4.43 21.28
C LYS A 61 -11.25 4.62 21.53
N GLY A 62 -12.11 3.88 20.83
CA GLY A 62 -13.57 3.91 20.98
C GLY A 62 -14.19 2.78 21.83
N SER A 63 -13.39 1.89 22.44
CA SER A 63 -13.92 0.78 23.25
C SER A 63 -14.24 1.19 24.70
N PRO A 64 -15.50 1.10 25.17
CA PRO A 64 -15.93 1.49 26.52
C PRO A 64 -15.60 0.49 27.65
N GLU A 65 -14.73 -0.50 27.43
CA GLU A 65 -14.41 -1.54 28.42
C GLU A 65 -13.32 -1.11 29.44
N SER A 66 -13.00 0.18 29.53
CA SER A 66 -12.29 0.74 30.68
C SER A 66 -13.29 1.08 31.79
N LYS A 67 -13.96 0.07 32.34
CA LYS A 67 -14.46 0.20 33.71
C LYS A 67 -13.38 -0.38 34.62
N PRO A 68 -12.73 0.42 35.48
CA PRO A 68 -11.96 -0.15 36.57
C PRO A 68 -12.92 -1.03 37.37
N VAL A 69 -12.63 -2.33 37.46
CA VAL A 69 -13.18 -3.19 38.51
C VAL A 69 -12.52 -2.74 39.81
N ASP A 70 -12.98 -1.61 40.33
CA ASP A 70 -12.57 -1.11 41.64
C ASP A 70 -13.73 -0.31 42.25
N ALA A 71 -14.91 -0.95 42.29
CA ALA A 71 -15.90 -0.60 43.30
C ALA A 71 -15.52 -1.39 44.54
N ALA A 72 -14.94 -0.71 45.53
CA ALA A 72 -14.62 -1.31 46.80
C ALA A 72 -15.88 -1.98 47.39
N HIS A 73 -15.76 -3.26 47.72
CA HIS A 73 -16.85 -4.08 48.22
C HIS A 73 -17.13 -3.72 49.70
N TRP A 74 -17.56 -2.48 49.96
CA TRP A 74 -18.09 -2.03 51.24
C TRP A 74 -19.61 -2.10 51.22
N GLU A 75 -20.17 -3.30 51.06
CA GLU A 75 -21.55 -3.55 51.49
C GLU A 75 -21.57 -4.87 52.27
N THR A 76 -21.12 -4.78 53.53
CA THR A 76 -21.50 -5.73 54.57
C THR A 76 -23.01 -5.72 54.72
N GLY A 77 -23.67 -6.70 54.13
CA GLY A 77 -25.07 -7.04 54.39
C GLY A 77 -25.17 -8.12 55.48
N LYS A 78 -25.47 -7.65 56.70
CA LYS A 78 -25.99 -8.31 57.92
C LYS A 78 -25.10 -8.16 59.15
#